data_AF-A0A1V6YTD1-F1
#
_entry.id   AF-A0A1V6YTD1-F1
#
_cell.length_a   1.000
_cell.length_b   1.000
_cell.length_c   1.000
_cell.angle_alpha   90.00
_cell.angle_beta   90.00
_cell.angle_gamma   90.00
#
_symmetry.space_group_name_H-M   'P 1'
#
loop_
_entity.id
_entity.type
_entity.pdbx_description
1 polymer ?
#
loop_
_entity_poly.entity_id
_entity_poly.type
_entity_poly.pdbx_seq_one_letter_code
_entity_poly.pdbx_strand_id
1 'polypeptide(L)'
;MSPPTNKQGYSMAEYPAPPSASPPPRENIAEQNHAAFYQNQALGRQSISSQTPQVVTMEKMPGGAPAYGQFVGAQSTTQDDVGVFNGGSYRVSHRDTNSLLTIQLAVGCPLTARPGAMIAMSPTITLRGSITFSFKKFIIGGSLTTSHYTGPGELLLAPPMLGDIIILPIKSGESWNAGRDSFLAHTSGVHHEYKPQGLSKGFFSGEGFFVYEFTGDGLLWLQSFGAIIKKDFMIQLTEGESYFVDNGHLVAWKCEYDIERVASGGLLSSFSSGEGLACRFKGPGTVYLQTRNLKAFATQMKVTSSYL
;
A
#
# COMPACT_ATOMS: atom_id res chain seq x y z
N MET A 1 64.37 14.88 -3.43
CA MET A 1 63.79 15.20 -2.12
C MET A 1 62.65 14.23 -1.89
N SER A 2 62.85 13.28 -0.98
CA SER A 2 61.86 12.27 -0.58
C SER A 2 61.35 12.61 0.82
N PRO A 3 60.05 12.42 1.12
CA PRO A 3 59.53 12.66 2.47
C PRO A 3 59.91 11.52 3.43
N PRO A 4 59.94 11.78 4.75
CA PRO A 4 60.61 10.93 5.72
C PRO A 4 59.77 9.73 6.16
N THR A 5 60.48 8.65 6.52
CA THR A 5 59.99 7.48 7.26
C THR A 5 59.54 7.86 8.67
N ASN A 6 58.29 7.54 9.01
CA ASN A 6 57.85 7.49 10.41
C ASN A 6 57.42 6.07 10.79
N LYS A 7 58.24 5.46 11.66
CA LYS A 7 57.93 4.22 12.38
C LYS A 7 57.19 4.62 13.66
N GLN A 8 55.90 4.35 13.76
CA GLN A 8 55.21 4.20 15.06
C GLN A 8 54.13 3.12 14.90
N GLY A 9 54.37 1.96 15.50
CA GLY A 9 53.41 0.85 15.56
C GLY A 9 52.33 1.15 16.59
N TYR A 10 51.08 1.07 16.18
CA TYR A 10 49.95 0.95 17.10
C TYR A 10 49.78 -0.53 17.47
N SER A 11 49.87 -0.80 18.77
CA SER A 11 49.56 -2.09 19.38
C SER A 11 48.08 -2.42 19.15
N MET A 12 47.81 -3.55 18.49
CA MET A 12 46.47 -4.15 18.44
C MET A 12 46.15 -4.71 19.83
N ALA A 13 45.20 -4.10 20.53
CA ALA A 13 44.59 -4.73 21.69
C ALA A 13 43.82 -5.99 21.22
N GLU A 14 44.26 -7.16 21.66
CA GLU A 14 43.58 -8.44 21.43
C GLU A 14 42.19 -8.42 22.08
N TYR A 15 41.14 -8.61 21.26
CA TYR A 15 39.81 -8.95 21.77
C TYR A 15 39.80 -10.44 22.16
N PRO A 16 39.24 -10.82 23.32
CA PRO A 16 39.12 -12.22 23.69
C PRO A 16 38.17 -12.96 22.73
N ALA A 17 38.51 -14.20 22.40
CA ALA A 17 37.69 -15.07 21.56
C ALA A 17 36.31 -15.32 22.19
N PRO A 18 35.23 -15.41 21.39
CA PRO A 18 33.91 -15.73 21.89
C PRO A 18 33.89 -17.13 22.53
N PRO A 19 33.08 -17.37 23.58
CA PRO A 19 32.98 -18.67 24.21
C PRO A 19 32.45 -19.73 23.23
N SER A 20 33.10 -20.89 23.19
CA SER A 20 32.65 -22.01 22.36
C SER A 20 31.36 -22.59 22.93
N ALA A 21 30.24 -22.38 22.24
CA ALA A 21 29.01 -23.10 22.52
C ALA A 21 29.04 -24.45 21.78
N SER A 22 29.01 -25.55 22.54
CA SER A 22 28.80 -26.89 21.97
C SER A 22 27.37 -26.99 21.42
N PRO A 23 27.15 -27.63 20.26
CA PRO A 23 25.81 -27.87 19.77
C PRO A 23 25.04 -28.76 20.76
N PRO A 24 23.72 -28.55 20.92
CA PRO A 24 22.90 -29.41 21.78
C PRO A 24 22.94 -30.85 21.27
N PRO A 25 22.75 -31.86 22.14
CA PRO A 25 22.73 -33.26 21.73
C PRO A 25 21.68 -33.47 20.64
N ARG A 26 22.04 -34.21 19.58
CA ARG A 26 21.07 -34.64 18.57
C ARG A 26 20.13 -35.67 19.22
N GLU A 27 18.99 -35.23 19.70
CA GLU A 27 17.87 -36.13 19.91
C GLU A 27 17.43 -36.69 18.55
N ASN A 28 17.33 -38.02 18.45
CA ASN A 28 17.03 -38.72 17.21
C ASN A 28 15.51 -38.64 16.94
N ILE A 29 15.03 -37.44 16.63
CA ILE A 29 13.62 -37.09 16.39
C ILE A 29 13.03 -37.98 15.28
N ALA A 30 13.86 -38.45 14.34
CA ALA A 30 13.46 -39.37 13.29
C ALA A 30 13.02 -40.75 13.82
N GLU A 31 13.69 -41.29 14.85
CA GLU A 31 13.33 -42.59 15.45
C GLU A 31 12.09 -42.48 16.34
N GLN A 32 11.92 -41.37 17.06
CA GLN A 32 10.69 -41.09 17.81
C GLN A 32 9.47 -40.96 16.89
N ASN A 33 9.62 -40.28 15.76
CA ASN A 33 8.55 -40.15 14.78
C ASN A 33 8.23 -41.48 14.08
N HIS A 34 9.24 -42.35 13.88
CA HIS A 34 9.03 -43.69 13.32
C HIS A 34 8.28 -44.61 14.30
N ALA A 35 8.61 -44.56 15.59
CA ALA A 35 7.90 -45.31 16.62
C ALA A 35 6.44 -44.89 16.75
N ALA A 36 6.17 -43.58 16.72
CA ALA A 36 4.81 -43.03 16.73
C ALA A 36 3.99 -43.43 15.48
N PHE A 37 4.65 -43.53 14.31
CA PHE A 37 4.00 -43.97 13.08
C PHE A 37 3.49 -45.41 13.14
N TYR A 38 4.29 -46.36 13.64
CA TYR A 38 3.86 -47.76 13.78
C TYR A 38 2.79 -47.95 14.87
N GLN A 39 2.88 -47.19 15.96
CA GLN A 39 1.88 -47.21 17.02
C GLN A 39 0.51 -46.74 16.53
N ASN A 40 0.48 -45.71 15.68
CA ASN A 40 -0.75 -45.23 15.05
C ASN A 40 -1.30 -46.19 13.98
N GLN A 41 -0.44 -46.97 13.31
CA GLN A 41 -0.88 -47.98 12.36
C GLN A 41 -1.52 -49.21 13.04
N ALA A 42 -1.06 -49.57 14.24
CA ALA A 42 -1.64 -50.65 15.04
C ALA A 42 -3.04 -50.33 15.60
N LEU A 43 -3.35 -49.05 15.81
CA LEU A 43 -4.66 -48.57 16.27
C LEU A 43 -5.73 -48.56 15.17
N GLY A 44 -5.36 -48.72 13.89
CA GLY A 44 -6.27 -48.71 12.73
C GLY A 44 -7.02 -50.02 12.46
N ARG A 45 -6.96 -51.02 13.35
CA ARG A 45 -7.58 -52.34 13.17
C ARG A 45 -8.46 -52.74 14.34
N GLN A 46 -9.40 -51.88 14.74
CA GLN A 46 -10.56 -52.30 15.54
C GLN A 46 -11.85 -51.89 14.84
N SER A 47 -12.76 -52.86 14.77
CA SER A 47 -14.01 -52.89 14.03
C SER A 47 -14.93 -51.69 14.33
N ILE A 48 -15.43 -51.06 13.26
CA ILE A 48 -16.44 -50.00 13.30
C ILE A 48 -17.77 -50.61 13.75
N SER A 49 -18.22 -50.30 14.97
CA SER A 49 -19.63 -50.40 15.34
C SER A 49 -20.24 -49.00 15.31
N SER A 50 -21.43 -48.90 14.74
CA SER A 50 -22.19 -47.69 14.50
C SER A 50 -22.59 -46.99 15.80
N GLN A 51 -21.87 -45.94 16.18
CA GLN A 51 -22.32 -44.93 17.14
C GLN A 51 -21.98 -43.53 16.63
N THR A 52 -22.92 -42.61 16.79
CA THR A 52 -22.91 -41.21 16.34
C THR A 52 -21.61 -40.49 16.76
N PRO A 53 -20.92 -39.72 15.88
CA PRO A 53 -19.64 -39.11 16.25
C PRO A 53 -19.81 -38.05 17.33
N GLN A 54 -19.12 -38.25 18.45
CA GLN A 54 -18.88 -37.20 19.46
C GLN A 54 -18.00 -36.12 18.83
N VAL A 55 -18.34 -34.85 19.02
CA VAL A 55 -17.54 -33.71 18.58
C VAL A 55 -16.25 -33.69 19.39
N VAL A 56 -15.14 -34.11 18.78
CA VAL A 56 -13.81 -33.99 19.37
C VAL A 56 -13.33 -32.55 19.18
N THR A 57 -13.29 -31.79 20.26
CA THR A 57 -12.64 -30.48 20.30
C THR A 57 -11.14 -30.69 20.12
N MET A 58 -10.61 -30.44 18.92
CA MET A 58 -9.16 -30.48 18.71
C MET A 58 -8.51 -29.31 19.45
N GLU A 59 -7.66 -29.66 20.42
CA GLU A 59 -6.86 -28.71 21.19
C GLU A 59 -5.86 -28.01 20.25
N LYS A 60 -5.83 -26.68 20.34
CA LYS A 60 -5.14 -25.78 19.40
C LYS A 60 -3.62 -25.96 19.53
N MET A 61 -2.97 -26.56 18.54
CA MET A 61 -1.51 -26.65 18.48
C MET A 61 -0.88 -25.23 18.45
N PRO A 62 0.14 -24.93 19.27
CA PRO A 62 0.85 -23.64 19.21
C PRO A 62 1.67 -23.53 17.92
N GLY A 63 1.46 -22.47 17.13
CA GLY A 63 2.38 -22.07 16.05
C GLY A 63 1.97 -22.35 14.60
N GLY A 64 0.77 -22.88 14.34
CA GLY A 64 0.21 -22.95 12.98
C GLY A 64 -0.54 -21.68 12.58
N ALA A 65 -0.59 -21.38 11.27
CA ALA A 65 -1.48 -20.34 10.74
C ALA A 65 -2.93 -20.60 11.22
N PRO A 66 -3.66 -19.58 11.69
CA PRO A 66 -5.00 -19.77 12.24
C PRO A 66 -5.96 -20.33 11.18
N ALA A 67 -6.94 -21.11 11.63
CA ALA A 67 -8.00 -21.64 10.78
C ALA A 67 -8.68 -20.51 9.98
N TYR A 68 -9.13 -20.82 8.77
CA TYR A 68 -9.83 -19.88 7.90
C TYR A 68 -10.97 -19.17 8.67
N GLY A 69 -10.90 -17.83 8.77
CA GLY A 69 -11.85 -17.00 9.53
C GLY A 69 -11.45 -16.67 10.98
N GLN A 70 -10.32 -17.17 11.50
CA GLN A 70 -9.84 -16.91 12.87
C GLN A 70 -8.54 -16.10 12.95
N PHE A 71 -8.18 -15.38 11.90
CA PHE A 71 -7.00 -14.52 11.91
C PHE A 71 -7.22 -13.27 12.77
N VAL A 72 -6.48 -13.16 13.87
CA VAL A 72 -6.35 -11.93 14.68
C VAL A 72 -4.89 -11.49 14.61
N GLY A 73 -4.60 -10.52 13.74
CA GLY A 73 -3.28 -9.90 13.59
C GLY A 73 -3.02 -8.79 14.61
N ALA A 74 -1.89 -8.09 14.45
CA ALA A 74 -1.55 -6.91 15.25
C ALA A 74 -2.71 -5.88 15.23
N GLN A 75 -3.13 -5.43 16.41
CA GLN A 75 -4.26 -4.50 16.57
C GLN A 75 -3.74 -3.08 16.86
N SER A 76 -4.30 -2.09 16.17
CA SER A 76 -4.00 -0.69 16.38
C SER A 76 -4.79 -0.07 17.55
N THR A 77 -4.32 1.07 18.07
CA THR A 77 -5.04 1.89 19.08
C THR A 77 -6.20 2.69 18.48
N THR A 78 -6.27 2.77 17.15
CA THR A 78 -7.39 3.25 16.35
C THR A 78 -8.10 2.04 15.73
N GLN A 79 -9.42 2.10 15.56
CA GLN A 79 -10.20 0.97 15.06
C GLN A 79 -9.70 0.56 13.66
N ASP A 80 -9.23 -0.70 13.53
CA ASP A 80 -8.81 -1.24 12.23
C ASP A 80 -10.01 -1.30 11.27
N ASP A 81 -9.79 -0.96 10.00
CA ASP A 81 -10.76 -1.22 8.95
C ASP A 81 -10.50 -2.61 8.37
N VAL A 82 -11.48 -3.50 8.50
CA VAL A 82 -11.41 -4.87 7.97
C VAL A 82 -12.48 -5.08 6.92
N GLY A 83 -12.18 -5.91 5.92
CA GLY A 83 -13.16 -6.27 4.92
C GLY A 83 -12.76 -7.50 4.11
N VAL A 84 -13.67 -7.91 3.24
CA VAL A 84 -13.50 -9.06 2.34
C VAL A 84 -13.71 -8.62 0.90
N PHE A 85 -13.09 -9.34 -0.02
CA PHE A 85 -13.29 -9.19 -1.46
C PHE A 85 -13.22 -10.55 -2.14
N ASN A 86 -13.59 -10.59 -3.42
CA ASN A 86 -13.49 -11.84 -4.17
C ASN A 86 -12.02 -12.26 -4.29
N GLY A 87 -11.67 -13.34 -3.59
CA GLY A 87 -10.30 -13.87 -3.56
C GLY A 87 -9.47 -13.50 -2.34
N GLY A 88 -10.06 -12.87 -1.30
CA GLY A 88 -9.31 -12.58 -0.08
C GLY A 88 -10.01 -11.73 0.97
N SER A 89 -9.22 -11.31 1.95
CA SER A 89 -9.61 -10.35 2.98
C SER A 89 -8.50 -9.34 3.20
N TYR A 90 -8.84 -8.18 3.77
CA TYR A 90 -7.88 -7.15 4.11
C TYR A 90 -8.12 -6.58 5.51
N ARG A 91 -7.06 -5.97 6.05
CA ARG A 91 -7.06 -5.15 7.26
C ARG A 91 -6.19 -3.93 7.01
N VAL A 92 -6.71 -2.76 7.28
CA VAL A 92 -5.94 -1.51 7.39
C VAL A 92 -5.81 -1.19 8.87
N SER A 93 -4.60 -1.32 9.39
CA SER A 93 -4.24 -1.02 10.78
C SER A 93 -3.25 0.14 10.85
N HIS A 94 -2.90 0.58 12.06
CA HIS A 94 -1.90 1.64 12.33
C HIS A 94 -2.24 2.98 11.64
N ARG A 95 -3.52 3.39 11.71
CA ARG A 95 -4.12 4.50 10.96
C ARG A 95 -3.44 5.87 11.15
N ASP A 96 -3.91 6.84 10.36
CA ASP A 96 -3.52 8.26 10.30
C ASP A 96 -2.14 8.56 9.70
N THR A 97 -1.10 7.83 10.08
CA THR A 97 0.28 8.16 9.65
C THR A 97 1.22 6.98 9.42
N ASN A 98 0.87 5.78 9.90
CA ASN A 98 1.73 4.59 9.85
C ASN A 98 1.00 3.39 9.24
N SER A 99 0.04 3.68 8.36
CA SER A 99 -1.00 2.72 8.01
C SER A 99 -0.44 1.51 7.27
N LEU A 100 -0.88 0.34 7.70
CA LEU A 100 -0.46 -0.95 7.16
C LEU A 100 -1.65 -1.64 6.51
N LEU A 101 -1.51 -2.00 5.24
CA LEU A 101 -2.45 -2.84 4.52
C LEU A 101 -1.98 -4.30 4.60
N THR A 102 -2.66 -5.08 5.42
CA THR A 102 -2.49 -6.54 5.47
C THR A 102 -3.55 -7.19 4.58
N ILE A 103 -3.13 -8.05 3.65
CA ILE A 103 -4.01 -8.75 2.72
C ILE A 103 -3.77 -10.24 2.83
N GLN A 104 -4.85 -11.00 2.94
CA GLN A 104 -4.84 -12.45 2.81
C GLN A 104 -5.39 -12.81 1.43
N LEU A 105 -4.57 -13.41 0.57
CA LEU A 105 -4.96 -13.88 -0.76
C LEU A 105 -5.27 -15.38 -0.75
N ALA A 106 -6.35 -15.76 -1.42
CA ALA A 106 -6.65 -17.16 -1.73
C ALA A 106 -5.77 -17.68 -2.89
N VAL A 107 -5.80 -18.99 -3.10
CA VAL A 107 -4.99 -19.67 -4.12
C VAL A 107 -5.30 -19.11 -5.51
N GLY A 108 -4.28 -18.66 -6.24
CA GLY A 108 -4.45 -18.16 -7.61
C GLY A 108 -5.09 -16.77 -7.73
N CYS A 109 -5.46 -16.13 -6.62
CA CYS A 109 -6.07 -14.80 -6.64
C CYS A 109 -5.02 -13.72 -6.87
N PRO A 110 -5.15 -12.88 -7.92
CA PRO A 110 -4.18 -11.83 -8.20
C PRO A 110 -4.51 -10.51 -7.48
N LEU A 111 -3.46 -9.78 -7.15
CA LEU A 111 -3.51 -8.42 -6.62
C LEU A 111 -2.46 -7.58 -7.34
N THR A 112 -2.82 -6.36 -7.76
CA THR A 112 -1.87 -5.40 -8.33
C THR A 112 -1.56 -4.33 -7.29
N ALA A 113 -0.28 -4.00 -7.11
CA ALA A 113 0.15 -2.97 -6.18
C ALA A 113 1.28 -2.10 -6.72
N ARG A 114 1.47 -0.95 -6.05
CA ARG A 114 2.59 -0.04 -6.26
C ARG A 114 3.91 -0.76 -5.98
N PRO A 115 4.91 -0.64 -6.86
CA PRO A 115 6.25 -1.16 -6.60
C PRO A 115 6.88 -0.52 -5.38
N GLY A 116 7.63 -1.32 -4.61
CA GLY A 116 8.32 -0.86 -3.41
C GLY A 116 7.42 -0.67 -2.17
N ALA A 117 6.11 -0.89 -2.27
CA ALA A 117 5.21 -0.80 -1.12
C ALA A 117 5.22 -2.06 -0.23
N MET A 118 5.82 -3.17 -0.68
CA MET A 118 5.84 -4.43 0.05
C MET A 118 6.79 -4.37 1.24
N ILE A 119 6.28 -4.75 2.42
CA ILE A 119 7.06 -4.99 3.64
C ILE A 119 7.42 -6.47 3.75
N ALA A 120 6.41 -7.34 3.67
CA ALA A 120 6.57 -8.78 3.85
C ALA A 120 5.53 -9.54 3.03
N MET A 121 5.83 -10.79 2.69
CA MET A 121 4.88 -11.72 2.09
C MET A 121 5.15 -13.15 2.54
N SER A 122 4.10 -13.97 2.59
CA SER A 122 4.24 -15.41 2.78
C SER A 122 5.05 -16.04 1.63
N PRO A 123 5.83 -17.10 1.88
CA PRO A 123 6.65 -17.76 0.85
C PRO A 123 5.82 -18.40 -0.27
N THR A 124 4.52 -18.60 -0.05
CA THR A 124 3.56 -19.13 -1.01
C THR A 124 3.03 -18.08 -2.00
N ILE A 125 3.27 -16.79 -1.75
CA ILE A 125 2.89 -15.72 -2.68
C ILE A 125 3.88 -15.67 -3.84
N THR A 126 3.35 -15.69 -5.06
CA THR A 126 4.14 -15.46 -6.28
C THR A 126 4.16 -13.97 -6.60
N LEU A 127 5.35 -13.36 -6.62
CA LEU A 127 5.57 -11.99 -7.08
C LEU A 127 6.03 -11.98 -8.54
N ARG A 128 5.31 -11.25 -9.39
CA ARG A 128 5.71 -10.91 -10.76
C ARG A 128 5.73 -9.40 -10.91
N GLY A 129 6.92 -8.82 -11.07
CA GLY A 129 7.05 -7.43 -11.51
C GLY A 129 6.72 -7.33 -12.99
N SER A 130 5.81 -6.44 -13.37
CA SER A 130 5.60 -6.07 -14.77
C SER A 130 6.22 -4.71 -15.02
N ILE A 131 7.23 -4.69 -15.90
CA ILE A 131 7.74 -3.45 -16.50
C ILE A 131 7.03 -3.33 -17.83
N THR A 132 5.95 -2.56 -17.89
CA THR A 132 5.30 -2.27 -19.17
C THR A 132 6.10 -1.18 -19.87
N PHE A 133 7.12 -1.57 -20.64
CA PHE A 133 7.94 -0.64 -21.42
C PHE A 133 7.12 -0.12 -22.61
N SER A 134 6.42 0.99 -22.41
CA SER A 134 5.77 1.73 -23.49
C SER A 134 6.58 2.96 -23.83
N PHE A 135 7.17 3.01 -25.04
CA PHE A 135 7.89 4.19 -25.54
C PHE A 135 7.04 5.47 -25.46
N LYS A 136 5.72 5.39 -25.73
CA LYS A 136 4.77 6.49 -25.50
C LYS A 136 4.71 6.95 -24.03
N LYS A 137 4.83 6.05 -23.06
CA LYS A 137 4.77 6.37 -21.61
C LYS A 137 6.09 6.94 -21.10
N PHE A 138 7.23 6.51 -21.67
CA PHE A 138 8.55 7.07 -21.39
C PHE A 138 8.65 8.54 -21.82
N ILE A 139 8.10 8.89 -22.99
CA ILE A 139 8.03 10.28 -23.50
C ILE A 139 7.15 11.18 -22.60
N ILE A 140 6.22 10.60 -21.85
CA ILE A 140 5.29 11.30 -20.97
C ILE A 140 5.82 11.40 -19.51
N GLY A 141 7.07 10.98 -19.27
CA GLY A 141 7.79 11.31 -18.02
C GLY A 141 7.83 10.22 -16.95
N GLY A 142 7.64 8.93 -17.28
CA GLY A 142 7.90 7.85 -16.32
C GLY A 142 7.75 6.43 -16.86
N SER A 143 8.51 5.49 -16.26
CA SER A 143 8.25 4.05 -16.36
C SER A 143 7.12 3.70 -15.40
N LEU A 144 5.98 3.25 -15.92
CA LEU A 144 4.85 2.81 -15.12
C LEU A 144 5.09 1.35 -14.74
N THR A 145 5.67 1.14 -13.57
CA THR A 145 5.94 -0.19 -13.03
C THR A 145 4.83 -0.58 -12.06
N THR A 146 4.40 -1.83 -12.12
CA THR A 146 3.40 -2.40 -11.21
C THR A 146 3.88 -3.76 -10.71
N SER A 147 3.62 -4.06 -9.44
CA SER A 147 3.91 -5.37 -8.85
C SER A 147 2.63 -6.19 -8.83
N HIS A 148 2.67 -7.41 -9.37
CA HIS A 148 1.56 -8.35 -9.30
C HIS A 148 1.89 -9.46 -8.31
N TYR A 149 1.01 -9.65 -7.34
CA TYR A 149 1.09 -10.72 -6.34
C TYR A 149 -0.02 -11.73 -6.64
N THR A 150 0.29 -13.01 -6.51
CA THR A 150 -0.70 -14.08 -6.66
C THR A 150 -0.63 -15.00 -5.45
N GLY A 151 -1.77 -15.21 -4.80
CA GLY A 151 -1.86 -16.06 -3.62
C GLY A 151 -1.63 -17.55 -3.89
N PRO A 152 -1.64 -18.39 -2.84
CA PRO A 152 -2.17 -18.06 -1.51
C PRO A 152 -1.13 -17.41 -0.59
N GLY A 153 -1.61 -16.67 0.41
CA GLY A 153 -0.77 -16.22 1.54
C GLY A 153 -1.07 -14.81 2.01
N GLU A 154 -0.31 -14.38 3.00
CA GLU A 154 -0.36 -13.03 3.55
C GLU A 154 0.60 -12.10 2.81
N LEU A 155 0.16 -10.87 2.54
CA LEU A 155 0.94 -9.78 1.96
C LEU A 155 0.77 -8.52 2.82
N LEU A 156 1.88 -7.91 3.22
CA LEU A 156 1.92 -6.64 3.95
C LEU A 156 2.42 -5.54 3.02
N LEU A 157 1.59 -4.51 2.82
CA LEU A 157 1.89 -3.32 2.05
C LEU A 157 1.81 -2.08 2.94
N ALA A 158 2.74 -1.14 2.80
CA ALA A 158 2.63 0.17 3.44
C ALA A 158 2.89 1.30 2.44
N PRO A 159 2.22 2.45 2.59
CA PRO A 159 2.58 3.66 1.88
C PRO A 159 4.04 4.04 2.15
N PRO A 160 4.82 4.43 1.13
CA PRO A 160 6.16 4.98 1.33
C PRO A 160 6.12 6.39 1.94
N MET A 161 4.96 7.03 1.93
CA MET A 161 4.72 8.36 2.47
C MET A 161 4.07 8.28 3.84
N LEU A 162 4.37 9.24 4.72
CA LEU A 162 3.73 9.35 6.03
C LEU A 162 2.26 9.78 5.85
N GLY A 163 1.34 8.85 5.92
CA GLY A 163 -0.08 9.13 5.73
C GLY A 163 -0.95 7.91 5.98
N ASP A 164 -2.13 7.92 5.38
CA ASP A 164 -3.16 6.91 5.63
C ASP A 164 -3.64 6.25 4.33
N ILE A 165 -4.45 5.20 4.47
CA ILE A 165 -4.98 4.40 3.36
C ILE A 165 -6.47 4.65 3.22
N ILE A 166 -6.89 5.05 2.02
CA ILE A 166 -8.30 5.13 1.62
C ILE A 166 -8.70 3.78 1.02
N ILE A 167 -9.83 3.24 1.47
CA ILE A 167 -10.46 2.05 0.88
C ILE A 167 -11.63 2.53 0.01
N LEU A 168 -11.55 2.27 -1.29
CA LEU A 168 -12.60 2.64 -2.27
C LEU A 168 -13.16 1.40 -2.96
N PRO A 169 -14.44 1.05 -2.73
CA PRO A 169 -15.13 0.11 -3.59
C PRO A 169 -15.45 0.77 -4.93
N ILE A 170 -14.98 0.17 -6.02
CA ILE A 170 -15.32 0.55 -7.38
C ILE A 170 -16.42 -0.40 -7.85
N LYS A 171 -17.51 0.16 -8.36
CA LYS A 171 -18.63 -0.61 -8.92
C LYS A 171 -18.64 -0.48 -10.43
N SER A 172 -19.19 -1.48 -11.10
CA SER A 172 -19.39 -1.43 -12.55
C SER A 172 -20.15 -0.17 -12.99
N GLY A 173 -19.64 0.50 -14.02
CA GLY A 173 -20.17 1.78 -14.50
C GLY A 173 -19.65 3.02 -13.76
N GLU A 174 -18.86 2.85 -12.69
CA GLU A 174 -18.20 3.96 -12.01
C GLU A 174 -16.77 4.18 -12.51
N SER A 175 -16.33 5.44 -12.47
CA SER A 175 -14.96 5.84 -12.74
C SER A 175 -14.46 6.76 -11.63
N TRP A 176 -13.25 6.51 -11.15
CA TRP A 176 -12.56 7.34 -10.17
C TRP A 176 -11.26 7.86 -10.74
N ASN A 177 -11.01 9.16 -10.62
CA ASN A 177 -9.70 9.73 -10.89
C ASN A 177 -8.88 9.74 -9.60
N ALA A 178 -7.58 9.49 -9.69
CA ALA A 178 -6.65 9.67 -8.58
C ALA A 178 -5.31 10.25 -9.04
N GLY A 179 -4.64 10.95 -8.14
CA GLY A 179 -3.26 11.41 -8.36
C GLY A 179 -2.34 10.21 -8.60
N ARG A 180 -1.32 10.39 -9.45
CA ARG A 180 -0.36 9.31 -9.75
C ARG A 180 0.24 8.70 -8.48
N ASP A 181 0.62 9.55 -7.52
CA ASP A 181 1.30 9.13 -6.29
C ASP A 181 0.35 8.57 -5.23
N SER A 182 -0.96 8.62 -5.49
CA SER A 182 -1.99 8.10 -4.59
C SER A 182 -2.24 6.60 -4.78
N PHE A 183 -1.79 5.99 -5.87
CA PHE A 183 -2.02 4.55 -6.08
C PHE A 183 -1.22 3.68 -5.10
N LEU A 184 -1.91 2.80 -4.36
CA LEU A 184 -1.28 1.78 -3.50
C LEU A 184 -1.53 0.35 -4.01
N ALA A 185 -2.79 -0.09 -4.12
CA ALA A 185 -3.13 -1.43 -4.61
C ALA A 185 -4.56 -1.53 -5.13
N HIS A 186 -4.87 -2.53 -5.96
CA HIS A 186 -6.24 -2.84 -6.35
C HIS A 186 -6.43 -4.35 -6.63
N THR A 187 -7.66 -4.82 -6.46
CA THR A 187 -8.08 -6.18 -6.82
C THR A 187 -8.11 -6.38 -8.34
N SER A 188 -8.13 -7.63 -8.79
CA SER A 188 -8.08 -7.99 -10.22
C SER A 188 -9.23 -7.46 -11.08
N GLY A 189 -10.40 -7.21 -10.50
CA GLY A 189 -11.56 -6.64 -11.21
C GLY A 189 -11.50 -5.12 -11.41
N VAL A 190 -10.47 -4.46 -10.87
CA VAL A 190 -10.21 -3.02 -11.08
C VAL A 190 -9.10 -2.87 -12.11
N HIS A 191 -9.29 -1.92 -13.03
CA HIS A 191 -8.31 -1.55 -14.05
C HIS A 191 -7.96 -0.08 -13.87
N HIS A 192 -6.69 0.26 -14.13
CA HIS A 192 -6.24 1.63 -14.11
C HIS A 192 -5.56 2.02 -15.41
N GLU A 193 -5.89 3.21 -15.89
CA GLU A 193 -5.29 3.78 -17.09
C GLU A 193 -4.72 5.15 -16.80
N TYR A 194 -3.65 5.47 -17.53
CA TYR A 194 -3.02 6.77 -17.43
C TYR A 194 -3.75 7.78 -18.31
N LYS A 195 -4.28 8.83 -17.70
CA LYS A 195 -4.89 9.93 -18.44
C LYS A 195 -3.96 11.14 -18.44
N PRO A 196 -3.31 11.46 -19.59
CA PRO A 196 -2.70 12.76 -19.75
C PRO A 196 -3.83 13.79 -19.74
N GLN A 197 -3.76 14.73 -18.81
CA GLN A 197 -4.72 15.81 -18.76
C GLN A 197 -4.36 16.76 -19.90
N GLY A 198 -5.24 16.81 -20.90
CA GLY A 198 -4.91 17.26 -22.25
C GLY A 198 -4.25 18.64 -22.32
N LEU A 199 -3.42 18.83 -23.35
CA LEU A 199 -2.81 20.09 -23.76
C LEU A 199 -3.79 21.27 -23.85
N SER A 200 -5.10 21.02 -24.05
CA SER A 200 -6.16 22.03 -24.08
C SER A 200 -6.62 22.53 -22.70
N LYS A 201 -6.38 21.78 -21.63
CA LYS A 201 -6.68 22.17 -20.23
C LYS A 201 -5.44 22.60 -19.45
N GLY A 202 -4.29 22.68 -20.12
CA GLY A 202 -3.16 23.47 -19.64
C GLY A 202 -1.83 22.72 -19.58
N PHE A 203 -0.96 23.02 -20.53
CA PHE A 203 0.47 22.79 -20.38
C PHE A 203 1.04 23.86 -19.44
N PHE A 204 1.02 23.61 -18.13
CA PHE A 204 1.46 24.59 -17.14
C PHE A 204 2.39 23.95 -16.10
N SER A 205 3.49 24.65 -15.81
CA SER A 205 4.53 24.35 -14.80
C SER A 205 5.63 23.34 -15.16
N GLY A 206 5.69 22.80 -16.38
CA GLY A 206 6.80 21.91 -16.80
C GLY A 206 6.77 20.50 -16.18
N GLU A 207 5.72 20.19 -15.41
CA GLU A 207 5.48 18.91 -14.75
C GLU A 207 4.04 18.55 -15.11
N GLY A 208 3.83 17.83 -16.23
CA GLY A 208 2.49 17.56 -16.77
C GLY A 208 1.52 17.04 -15.70
N PHE A 209 0.25 17.43 -15.78
CA PHE A 209 -0.76 16.91 -14.86
C PHE A 209 -1.17 15.50 -15.30
N PHE A 210 -0.89 14.54 -14.43
CA PHE A 210 -1.02 13.13 -14.74
C PHE A 210 -1.81 12.42 -13.66
N VAL A 211 -2.92 11.82 -14.07
CA VAL A 211 -3.87 11.16 -13.18
C VAL A 211 -4.09 9.73 -13.66
N TYR A 212 -4.39 8.85 -12.72
CA TYR A 212 -4.96 7.56 -13.03
C TYR A 212 -6.47 7.67 -13.09
N GLU A 213 -7.07 7.05 -14.09
CA GLU A 213 -8.47 6.68 -14.05
C GLU A 213 -8.59 5.21 -13.64
N PHE A 214 -9.44 4.92 -12.66
CA PHE A 214 -9.78 3.59 -12.20
C PHE A 214 -11.22 3.25 -12.56
N THR A 215 -11.43 2.08 -13.15
CA THR A 215 -12.75 1.54 -13.54
C THR A 215 -12.83 0.05 -13.22
N GLY A 216 -14.03 -0.53 -13.29
CA GLY A 216 -14.25 -1.96 -13.12
C GLY A 216 -15.14 -2.28 -11.91
N ASP A 217 -14.89 -3.42 -11.28
CA ASP A 217 -15.64 -3.88 -10.09
C ASP A 217 -14.67 -4.53 -9.09
N GLY A 218 -14.52 -3.94 -7.90
CA GLY A 218 -13.64 -4.46 -6.87
C GLY A 218 -13.20 -3.41 -5.86
N LEU A 219 -12.06 -3.66 -5.20
CA LEU A 219 -11.48 -2.74 -4.22
C LEU A 219 -10.24 -2.06 -4.77
N LEU A 220 -10.16 -0.76 -4.50
CA LEU A 220 -9.01 0.10 -4.71
C LEU A 220 -8.54 0.63 -3.35
N TRP A 221 -7.25 0.44 -3.06
CA TRP A 221 -6.57 1.08 -1.94
C TRP A 221 -5.70 2.22 -2.47
N LEU A 222 -5.91 3.40 -1.93
CA LEU A 222 -5.11 4.59 -2.22
C LEU A 222 -4.36 5.04 -0.97
N GLN A 223 -3.23 5.71 -1.17
CA GLN A 223 -2.44 6.33 -0.11
C GLN A 223 -2.59 7.85 -0.13
N SER A 224 -2.53 8.47 1.04
CA SER A 224 -2.39 9.92 1.22
C SER A 224 -1.01 10.28 1.76
N PHE A 225 -0.66 11.56 1.68
CA PHE A 225 0.40 12.17 2.48
C PHE A 225 -0.21 13.05 3.58
N GLY A 226 -0.09 12.61 4.82
CA GLY A 226 -0.87 13.13 5.95
C GLY A 226 -2.27 12.53 6.03
N ALA A 227 -3.12 13.18 6.81
CA ALA A 227 -4.49 12.72 7.08
C ALA A 227 -5.39 12.85 5.84
N ILE A 228 -6.41 12.00 5.77
CA ILE A 228 -7.41 11.98 4.70
C ILE A 228 -8.57 12.91 5.06
N ILE A 229 -9.00 13.74 4.11
CA ILE A 229 -10.23 14.53 4.23
C ILE A 229 -11.18 14.11 3.10
N LYS A 230 -12.41 13.71 3.44
CA LYS A 230 -13.45 13.39 2.47
C LYS A 230 -14.44 14.56 2.38
N LYS A 231 -14.69 15.05 1.17
CA LYS A 231 -15.71 16.05 0.88
C LYS A 231 -16.69 15.51 -0.15
N ASP A 232 -17.94 15.36 0.26
CA ASP A 232 -19.05 15.03 -0.62
C ASP A 232 -19.76 16.33 -1.07
N PHE A 233 -20.13 16.40 -2.36
CA PHE A 233 -20.88 17.47 -3.01
C PHE A 233 -22.22 16.91 -3.49
N MET A 234 -23.33 17.51 -3.06
CA MET A 234 -24.66 17.12 -3.52
C MET A 234 -25.16 18.09 -4.60
N ILE A 235 -26.05 17.59 -5.48
CA ILE A 235 -26.93 18.45 -6.30
C ILE A 235 -27.95 19.07 -5.34
N GLN A 236 -27.54 20.08 -4.57
CA GLN A 236 -28.49 21.12 -4.22
C GLN A 236 -27.88 22.40 -4.74
N LEU A 237 -28.28 22.67 -5.99
CA LEU A 237 -28.14 23.95 -6.67
C LEU A 237 -28.74 25.03 -5.77
N THR A 238 -27.92 25.63 -4.93
CA THR A 238 -27.81 27.08 -5.00
C THR A 238 -26.77 27.31 -6.09
N GLU A 239 -27.14 27.98 -7.18
CA GLU A 239 -26.21 28.30 -8.27
C GLU A 239 -24.91 28.86 -7.69
N GLY A 240 -23.78 28.19 -7.95
CA GLY A 240 -22.45 28.75 -7.68
C GLY A 240 -21.60 28.11 -6.59
N GLU A 241 -22.02 27.02 -5.92
CA GLU A 241 -21.09 26.31 -5.03
C GLU A 241 -19.98 25.63 -5.84
N SER A 242 -18.80 26.23 -5.81
CA SER A 242 -17.58 25.63 -6.35
C SER A 242 -16.56 25.47 -5.25
N TYR A 243 -15.91 24.31 -5.24
CA TYR A 243 -14.89 24.00 -4.24
C TYR A 243 -13.52 23.99 -4.89
N PHE A 244 -12.68 24.91 -4.45
CA PHE A 244 -11.33 25.07 -4.93
C PHE A 244 -10.38 24.25 -4.06
N VAL A 245 -9.50 23.50 -4.72
CA VAL A 245 -8.50 22.68 -4.06
C VAL A 245 -7.16 22.88 -4.74
N ASP A 246 -6.11 23.11 -3.96
CA ASP A 246 -4.74 23.01 -4.45
C ASP A 246 -4.48 21.59 -4.98
N ASN A 247 -3.96 21.51 -6.21
CA ASN A 247 -3.63 20.26 -6.87
C ASN A 247 -2.74 19.32 -6.03
N GLY A 248 -1.78 19.85 -5.27
CA GLY A 248 -0.87 19.03 -4.45
C GLY A 248 -1.54 18.37 -3.23
N HIS A 249 -2.79 18.73 -2.97
CA HIS A 249 -3.62 18.16 -1.91
C HIS A 249 -4.69 17.18 -2.43
N LEU A 250 -4.78 16.95 -3.74
CA LEU A 250 -5.74 16.00 -4.32
C LEU A 250 -5.25 14.55 -4.23
N VAL A 251 -6.12 13.67 -3.78
CA VAL A 251 -5.88 12.22 -3.73
C VAL A 251 -6.73 11.50 -4.76
N ALA A 252 -8.06 11.61 -4.66
CA ALA A 252 -8.99 10.97 -5.59
C ALA A 252 -10.34 11.68 -5.68
N TRP A 253 -11.02 11.56 -6.81
CA TRP A 253 -12.32 12.19 -7.03
C TRP A 253 -13.18 11.48 -8.07
N LYS A 254 -14.49 11.64 -7.91
CA LYS A 254 -15.54 11.22 -8.85
C LYS A 254 -16.56 12.35 -8.98
N CYS A 255 -16.19 13.38 -9.73
CA CYS A 255 -17.02 14.52 -10.08
C CYS A 255 -16.41 15.30 -11.25
N GLU A 256 -17.20 16.21 -11.82
CA GLU A 256 -16.72 17.16 -12.81
C GLU A 256 -15.80 18.20 -12.18
N TYR A 257 -14.74 18.58 -12.90
CA TYR A 257 -13.80 19.59 -12.47
C TYR A 257 -13.16 20.35 -13.63
N ASP A 258 -12.78 21.59 -13.35
CA ASP A 258 -12.01 22.46 -14.23
C ASP A 258 -10.71 22.89 -13.54
N ILE A 259 -9.63 23.00 -14.31
CA ILE A 259 -8.36 23.51 -13.81
C ILE A 259 -8.37 25.03 -14.01
N GLU A 260 -8.32 25.79 -12.92
CA GLU A 260 -8.30 27.25 -12.97
C GLU A 260 -6.96 27.77 -12.43
N ARG A 261 -6.33 28.67 -13.20
CA ARG A 261 -5.16 29.41 -12.71
C ARG A 261 -5.67 30.50 -11.77
N VAL A 262 -5.23 30.49 -10.52
CA VAL A 262 -5.49 31.60 -9.61
C VAL A 262 -4.66 32.79 -10.10
N ALA A 263 -5.24 33.60 -10.98
CA ALA A 263 -4.59 34.80 -11.47
C ALA A 263 -4.66 35.89 -10.39
N SER A 264 -3.51 36.47 -10.10
CA SER A 264 -3.31 37.63 -9.25
C SER A 264 -4.07 38.83 -9.86
N GLY A 265 -5.34 39.07 -9.50
CA GLY A 265 -6.04 40.26 -10.00
C GLY A 265 -7.57 40.38 -9.86
N GLY A 266 -8.31 39.36 -9.42
CA GLY A 266 -9.75 39.46 -9.10
C GLY A 266 -10.04 39.08 -7.65
N LEU A 267 -11.30 38.91 -7.24
CA LEU A 267 -11.74 38.60 -5.85
C LEU A 267 -11.01 37.40 -5.15
N LEU A 268 -10.18 36.66 -5.88
CA LEU A 268 -9.28 35.59 -5.41
C LEU A 268 -7.78 35.98 -5.40
N SER A 269 -7.45 37.28 -5.47
CA SER A 269 -6.07 37.80 -5.49
C SER A 269 -5.28 37.49 -4.23
N SER A 270 -5.95 37.05 -3.16
CA SER A 270 -5.32 36.63 -1.90
C SER A 270 -4.76 35.19 -1.93
N PHE A 271 -5.01 34.39 -2.98
CA PHE A 271 -4.41 33.06 -3.18
C PHE A 271 -3.16 33.09 -4.10
N SER A 272 -2.65 34.28 -4.43
CA SER A 272 -1.38 34.47 -5.15
C SER A 272 -0.15 34.36 -4.21
N SER A 273 -0.20 33.48 -3.20
CA SER A 273 0.82 33.31 -2.14
C SER A 273 1.98 32.37 -2.50
N GLY A 274 1.99 31.79 -3.71
CA GLY A 274 2.96 30.77 -4.12
C GLY A 274 2.40 29.35 -4.23
N GLU A 275 1.08 29.18 -4.08
CA GLU A 275 0.37 27.89 -4.05
C GLU A 275 0.07 27.26 -5.43
N GLY A 276 0.28 27.98 -6.53
CA GLY A 276 0.16 27.39 -7.88
C GLY A 276 -1.28 27.25 -8.41
N LEU A 277 -1.58 26.15 -9.12
CA LEU A 277 -2.83 25.89 -9.83
C LEU A 277 -3.87 25.24 -8.91
N ALA A 278 -5.15 25.64 -9.03
CA ALA A 278 -6.25 25.06 -8.27
C ALA A 278 -7.21 24.28 -9.19
N CYS A 279 -7.78 23.20 -8.66
CA CYS A 279 -8.89 22.49 -9.30
C CYS A 279 -10.21 22.98 -8.70
N ARG A 280 -11.14 23.38 -9.58
CA ARG A 280 -12.49 23.79 -9.23
C ARG A 280 -13.44 22.63 -9.48
N PHE A 281 -13.96 22.04 -8.41
CA PHE A 281 -14.91 20.93 -8.48
C PHE A 281 -16.35 21.40 -8.53
N LYS A 282 -17.16 20.69 -9.30
CA LYS A 282 -18.61 20.92 -9.47
C LYS A 282 -19.36 19.65 -9.10
N GLY A 283 -20.40 19.80 -8.28
CA GLY A 283 -21.22 18.69 -7.82
C GLY A 283 -22.17 18.15 -8.91
N PRO A 284 -22.71 16.93 -8.73
CA PRO A 284 -22.50 16.05 -7.57
C PRO A 284 -21.19 15.26 -7.65
N GLY A 285 -20.72 14.82 -6.48
CA GLY A 285 -19.73 13.76 -6.37
C GLY A 285 -18.86 13.87 -5.13
N THR A 286 -17.71 13.22 -5.15
CA THR A 286 -16.84 13.10 -3.97
C THR A 286 -15.41 13.44 -4.32
N VAL A 287 -14.72 14.14 -3.42
CA VAL A 287 -13.29 14.42 -3.48
C VAL A 287 -12.62 13.98 -2.17
N TYR A 288 -11.50 13.29 -2.29
CA TYR A 288 -10.58 12.94 -1.23
C TYR A 288 -9.34 13.81 -1.32
N LEU A 289 -8.98 14.41 -0.18
CA LEU A 289 -7.84 15.29 -0.02
C LEU A 289 -6.86 14.73 1.00
N GLN A 290 -5.65 15.27 0.97
CA GLN A 290 -4.60 15.00 1.95
C GLN A 290 -4.14 16.28 2.63
N THR A 291 -3.70 16.20 3.89
CA THR A 291 -3.28 17.41 4.64
C THR A 291 -1.88 17.91 4.30
N ARG A 292 -1.05 17.11 3.59
CA ARG A 292 0.32 17.50 3.25
C ARG A 292 0.56 17.46 1.75
N ASN A 293 1.35 18.41 1.28
CA ASN A 293 1.76 18.52 -0.12
C ASN A 293 3.20 18.00 -0.28
N LEU A 294 3.39 16.98 -1.12
CA LEU A 294 4.69 16.36 -1.34
C LEU A 294 5.74 17.33 -1.88
N LYS A 295 5.34 18.23 -2.78
CA LYS A 295 6.23 19.22 -3.39
C LYS A 295 6.68 20.27 -2.38
N ALA A 296 5.75 20.75 -1.55
CA ALA A 296 6.06 21.67 -0.47
C ALA A 296 7.04 21.03 0.53
N PHE A 297 6.77 19.78 0.93
CA PHE A 297 7.64 19.02 1.82
C PHE A 297 9.04 18.78 1.23
N ALA A 298 9.12 18.35 -0.03
CA ALA A 298 10.41 18.14 -0.71
C ALA A 298 11.21 19.44 -0.83
N THR A 299 10.54 20.57 -1.05
CA THR A 299 11.18 21.90 -1.07
C THR A 299 11.75 22.24 0.30
N GLN A 300 10.96 22.05 1.36
CA GLN A 300 11.41 22.31 2.73
C GLN A 300 12.62 21.44 3.12
N MET A 301 12.62 20.15 2.76
CA MET A 301 13.74 19.25 3.00
C MET A 301 15.03 19.67 2.27
N LYS A 302 14.92 20.18 1.03
CA LYS A 302 16.07 20.70 0.27
C LYS A 302 16.66 21.96 0.89
N VAL A 303 15.82 22.84 1.39
CA VAL A 303 16.26 24.07 2.07
C VAL A 303 17.04 23.72 3.34
N THR A 304 16.55 22.79 4.16
CA THR A 304 17.24 22.38 5.40
C THR A 304 18.60 21.71 5.15
N SER A 305 18.75 20.95 4.07
CA SER A 305 20.04 20.33 3.71
C SER A 305 21.11 21.35 3.26
N SER A 306 20.74 22.61 3.01
CA SER A 306 21.67 23.69 2.68
C SER A 306 22.21 24.43 3.91
N TYR A 307 21.70 24.09 5.11
CA TYR A 307 22.11 24.66 6.40
C TYR A 307 22.83 23.64 7.31
N LEU A 308 23.09 22.43 6.80
CA LEU A 308 23.92 21.38 7.41
C LEU A 308 25.18 21.18 6.56
#